data_AF-A0A834JE70-F1
#
_entry.id   AF-A0A834JE70-F1
#
_cell.length_a   1.000
_cell.length_b   1.000
_cell.length_c   1.000
_cell.angle_alpha   90.00
_cell.angle_beta   90.00
_cell.angle_gamma   90.00
#
_symmetry.space_group_name_H-M   'P 1'
#
loop_
_entity.id
_entity.type
_entity.pdbx_description
1 polymer ?
#
loop_
_entity_poly.entity_id
_entity_poly.type
_entity_poly.pdbx_seq_one_letter_code
_entity_poly.pdbx_strand_id
1 'polypeptide(L)'
;MGKYFENKVVLKKLAHTSELKAFDEMLCENRNLQFLCKDNLNINNHNSQLDFYELVKKKMAFNFTEDDNSLLKLCPNIRNMDILFHNLYIKNKELDSNIFYINLWTLVMINPEPLLLQILPESEGWPVPKYLGSCGRIIVEEYIGLPIVTYYDAPWIYRAKIVSSLLNAAYMFTFKSKDFGFYLTDISIDNIAINSDGVAKFIDLENIIVVDKNLLDKDKPATWHKIQENTIDLNCLNCFPFSSIDICNHRLSDHNYYAICQILLSPKTSDTSIPGGFLHDIPDNIVQQYPHLEHLIKQCAVYDQLQNRINKGQHLKLLLDTIIEKNDKIGIYSFI
;
A
#
# COMPACT_ATOMS: atom_id res chain seq x y z
N MET A 1 0.84 21.38 -4.38
CA MET A 1 1.32 21.54 -2.98
C MET A 1 0.69 22.78 -2.39
N GLY A 2 0.01 22.64 -1.26
CA GLY A 2 -0.58 23.75 -0.50
C GLY A 2 0.01 23.87 0.91
N LYS A 3 -0.46 24.87 1.66
CA LYS A 3 -0.22 24.98 3.11
C LYS A 3 -1.57 24.99 3.83
N TYR A 4 -1.71 24.16 4.87
CA TYR A 4 -2.84 24.19 5.80
C TYR A 4 -2.28 24.43 7.20
N PHE A 5 -2.55 25.62 7.76
CA PHE A 5 -1.77 26.20 8.85
C PHE A 5 -0.27 26.23 8.49
N GLU A 6 0.60 25.68 9.33
CA GLU A 6 2.04 25.61 9.10
C GLU A 6 2.47 24.33 8.35
N ASN A 7 1.55 23.39 8.14
CA ASN A 7 1.85 22.10 7.53
C ASN A 7 1.72 22.15 6.00
N LYS A 8 2.68 21.53 5.31
CA LYS A 8 2.62 21.31 3.87
C LYS A 8 1.62 20.18 3.59
N VAL A 9 0.73 20.40 2.62
CA VAL A 9 -0.34 19.44 2.31
C VAL A 9 -0.45 19.16 0.81
N VAL A 10 -1.00 18.00 0.50
CA VAL A 10 -1.38 17.59 -0.86
C VAL A 10 -2.91 17.52 -0.92
N LEU A 11 -3.45 18.05 -2.02
CA LEU A 11 -4.84 17.90 -2.39
C LEU A 11 -4.90 16.88 -3.51
N LYS A 12 -5.61 15.78 -3.30
CA LYS A 12 -5.81 14.74 -4.32
C LYS A 12 -7.27 14.66 -4.69
N LYS A 13 -7.53 14.50 -6.00
CA LYS A 13 -8.85 14.11 -6.47
C LYS A 13 -9.02 12.62 -6.19
N LEU A 14 -10.22 12.20 -5.84
CA LEU A 14 -10.50 10.77 -5.61
C LEU A 14 -10.27 9.93 -6.86
N ALA A 15 -10.43 10.46 -8.07
CA ALA A 15 -10.14 9.70 -9.29
C ALA A 15 -9.87 10.64 -10.46
N HIS A 16 -9.50 10.07 -11.61
CA HIS A 16 -9.40 10.82 -12.85
C HIS A 16 -10.77 11.38 -13.27
N THR A 17 -10.75 12.47 -14.04
CA THR A 17 -11.98 13.15 -14.48
C THR A 17 -12.90 12.23 -15.28
N SER A 18 -12.34 11.31 -16.07
CA SER A 18 -13.10 10.30 -16.81
C SER A 18 -13.80 9.30 -15.89
N GLU A 19 -13.13 8.83 -14.85
CA GLU A 19 -13.69 7.87 -13.89
C GLU A 19 -14.78 8.50 -13.04
N LEU A 20 -14.56 9.73 -12.58
CA LEU A 20 -15.57 10.51 -11.87
C LEU A 20 -16.82 10.75 -12.73
N LYS A 21 -16.62 11.03 -14.02
CA LYS A 21 -17.72 11.20 -14.97
C LYS A 21 -18.48 9.88 -15.19
N ALA A 22 -17.78 8.77 -15.38
CA ALA A 22 -18.40 7.45 -15.51
C ALA A 22 -19.17 7.07 -14.23
N PHE A 23 -18.65 7.40 -13.05
CA PHE A 23 -19.35 7.21 -11.79
C PHE A 23 -20.62 8.07 -11.69
N ASP A 24 -20.57 9.34 -12.10
CA ASP A 24 -21.75 10.21 -12.18
C ASP A 24 -22.81 9.65 -13.13
N GLU A 25 -22.41 9.24 -14.34
CA GLU A 25 -23.30 8.63 -15.31
C GLU A 25 -23.98 7.38 -14.72
N MET A 26 -23.22 6.49 -14.07
CA MET A 26 -23.75 5.31 -13.38
C MET A 26 -24.78 5.68 -12.29
N LEU A 27 -24.52 6.71 -11.49
CA LEU A 27 -25.48 7.18 -10.47
C LEU A 27 -26.77 7.72 -11.10
N CYS A 28 -26.65 8.50 -12.17
CA CYS A 28 -27.78 9.18 -12.81
C CYS A 28 -28.64 8.23 -13.67
N GLU A 29 -28.05 7.19 -14.27
CA GLU A 29 -28.76 6.18 -15.07
C GLU A 29 -29.47 5.12 -14.21
N ASN A 30 -28.91 4.81 -13.04
CA ASN A 30 -29.50 3.84 -12.13
C ASN A 30 -30.62 4.48 -11.29
N ARG A 31 -31.88 4.10 -11.58
CA ARG A 31 -33.07 4.60 -10.87
C ARG A 31 -32.98 4.50 -9.35
N ASN A 32 -32.31 3.48 -8.81
CA ASN A 32 -32.18 3.29 -7.37
C ASN A 32 -31.11 4.18 -6.74
N LEU A 33 -30.17 4.73 -7.53
CA LEU A 33 -29.07 5.61 -7.10
C LEU A 33 -29.26 7.06 -7.55
N GLN A 34 -30.29 7.35 -8.35
CA GLN A 34 -30.54 8.66 -8.95
C GLN A 34 -30.69 9.79 -7.91
N PHE A 35 -31.06 9.48 -6.67
CA PHE A 35 -31.11 10.45 -5.57
C PHE A 35 -29.71 10.97 -5.15
N LEU A 36 -28.63 10.26 -5.51
CA LEU A 36 -27.24 10.69 -5.33
C LEU A 36 -26.68 11.46 -6.54
N CYS A 37 -27.41 11.47 -7.66
CA CYS A 37 -27.00 12.19 -8.86
C CYS A 37 -27.13 13.71 -8.65
N LYS A 38 -26.08 14.44 -8.98
CA LYS A 38 -25.99 15.90 -8.80
C LYS A 38 -27.11 16.67 -9.53
N ASP A 39 -27.58 16.16 -10.66
CA ASP A 39 -28.58 16.82 -11.49
C ASP A 39 -30.03 16.60 -11.00
N ASN A 40 -30.24 15.77 -9.96
CA ASN A 40 -31.57 15.39 -9.46
C ASN A 40 -31.83 15.83 -8.00
N LEU A 41 -31.32 17.00 -7.59
CA LEU A 41 -31.52 17.57 -6.24
C LEU A 41 -33.00 17.81 -5.84
N ASN A 42 -33.95 17.70 -6.77
CA ASN A 42 -35.38 17.92 -6.52
C ASN A 42 -36.21 16.63 -6.31
N ILE A 43 -35.60 15.45 -6.31
CA ILE A 43 -36.31 14.19 -6.07
C ILE A 43 -36.27 13.86 -4.57
N ASN A 44 -37.25 14.35 -3.81
CA ASN A 44 -37.48 14.02 -2.38
C ASN A 44 -37.92 12.57 -2.13
N ASN A 45 -37.63 11.62 -3.03
CA ASN A 45 -37.91 10.21 -2.78
C ASN A 45 -36.70 9.57 -2.09
N HIS A 46 -36.61 9.76 -0.77
CA HIS A 46 -35.77 8.97 0.14
C HIS A 46 -36.20 7.48 0.23
N ASN A 47 -36.96 6.96 -0.74
CA ASN A 47 -37.41 5.57 -0.77
C ASN A 47 -36.44 4.66 -1.54
N SER A 48 -35.13 4.89 -1.45
CA SER A 48 -34.17 3.89 -1.92
C SER A 48 -34.06 2.78 -0.88
N GLN A 49 -34.67 1.63 -1.16
CA GLN A 49 -34.52 0.37 -0.42
C GLN A 49 -33.11 -0.26 -0.52
N LEU A 50 -32.10 0.53 -0.93
CA LEU A 50 -30.75 0.02 -1.13
C LEU A 50 -30.01 -0.10 0.20
N ASP A 51 -29.54 -1.30 0.45
CA ASP A 51 -28.62 -1.58 1.54
C ASP A 51 -27.18 -1.30 1.08
N PHE A 52 -26.67 -0.11 1.38
CA PHE A 52 -25.31 0.30 1.01
C PHE A 52 -24.24 -0.55 1.71
N TYR A 53 -24.53 -1.11 2.89
CA TYR A 53 -23.61 -2.03 3.55
C TYR A 53 -23.43 -3.31 2.73
N GLU A 54 -24.53 -3.88 2.21
CA GLU A 54 -24.44 -5.03 1.31
C GLU A 54 -23.77 -4.69 -0.03
N LEU A 55 -23.92 -3.45 -0.53
CA LEU A 55 -23.19 -3.01 -1.72
C LEU A 55 -21.67 -2.91 -1.48
N VAL A 56 -21.25 -2.41 -0.31
CA VAL A 56 -19.83 -2.40 0.10
C VAL A 56 -19.31 -3.83 0.15
N LYS A 57 -20.01 -4.72 0.84
CA LYS A 57 -19.67 -6.16 0.94
C LYS A 57 -19.50 -6.79 -0.44
N LYS A 58 -20.46 -6.57 -1.33
CA LYS A 58 -20.43 -7.11 -2.69
C LYS A 58 -19.24 -6.59 -3.49
N LYS A 59 -18.88 -5.31 -3.35
CA LYS A 59 -17.73 -4.72 -4.07
C LYS A 59 -16.41 -5.24 -3.52
N MET A 60 -16.25 -5.33 -2.21
CA MET A 60 -15.01 -5.83 -1.58
C MET A 60 -14.81 -7.35 -1.73
N ALA A 61 -15.90 -8.10 -1.91
CA ALA A 61 -15.91 -9.54 -2.15
C ALA A 61 -15.95 -9.92 -3.63
N PHE A 62 -15.91 -8.95 -4.57
CA PHE A 62 -16.17 -9.24 -5.98
C PHE A 62 -15.13 -10.25 -6.50
N ASN A 63 -15.68 -11.40 -6.91
CA ASN A 63 -15.07 -12.61 -7.43
C ASN A 63 -13.60 -12.89 -7.07
N PHE A 64 -13.35 -13.65 -5.99
CA PHE A 64 -12.02 -14.21 -5.66
C PHE A 64 -11.43 -15.17 -6.72
N THR A 65 -12.11 -15.36 -7.85
CA THR A 65 -11.74 -16.32 -8.89
C THR A 65 -11.19 -15.67 -10.15
N GLU A 66 -11.19 -14.33 -10.24
CA GLU A 66 -10.61 -13.57 -11.36
C GLU A 66 -9.94 -12.30 -10.84
N ASP A 67 -8.89 -11.84 -11.52
CA ASP A 67 -8.35 -10.49 -11.30
C ASP A 67 -9.37 -9.46 -11.81
N ASP A 68 -10.07 -8.82 -10.88
CA ASP A 68 -11.05 -7.78 -11.15
C ASP A 68 -10.53 -6.37 -10.82
N ASN A 69 -11.25 -5.35 -11.31
CA ASN A 69 -10.99 -3.93 -11.07
C ASN A 69 -11.45 -3.48 -9.67
N SER A 70 -11.32 -4.33 -8.64
CA SER A 70 -11.64 -3.94 -7.27
C SER A 70 -10.43 -3.31 -6.61
N LEU A 71 -10.58 -2.03 -6.30
CA LEU A 71 -9.58 -1.17 -5.67
C LEU A 71 -9.26 -1.59 -4.23
N LEU A 72 -10.28 -2.08 -3.50
CA LEU A 72 -10.14 -2.62 -2.15
C LEU A 72 -10.76 -4.02 -2.08
N LYS A 73 -9.91 -5.05 -1.91
CA LYS A 73 -10.35 -6.44 -1.75
C LYS A 73 -10.17 -6.88 -0.31
N LEU A 74 -11.16 -7.57 0.26
CA LEU A 74 -11.03 -8.24 1.56
C LEU A 74 -11.25 -9.73 1.38
N CYS A 75 -10.23 -10.53 1.66
CA CYS A 75 -10.19 -11.93 1.30
C CYS A 75 -9.61 -12.83 2.40
N PRO A 76 -9.85 -14.16 2.35
CA PRO A 76 -10.67 -14.91 1.37
C PRO A 76 -12.18 -14.78 1.57
N ASN A 77 -12.64 -14.07 2.61
CA ASN A 77 -14.03 -13.67 2.74
C ASN A 77 -14.13 -12.33 3.47
N ILE A 78 -15.35 -11.81 3.55
CA ILE A 78 -15.66 -10.48 4.10
C ILE A 78 -16.19 -10.51 5.54
N ARG A 79 -16.06 -11.63 6.25
CA ARG A 79 -16.67 -11.82 7.58
C ARG A 79 -16.23 -10.74 8.56
N ASN A 80 -14.94 -10.40 8.55
CA ASN A 80 -14.36 -9.44 9.48
C ASN A 80 -14.27 -8.02 8.89
N MET A 81 -15.10 -7.69 7.90
CA MET A 81 -15.17 -6.33 7.32
C MET A 81 -15.44 -5.27 8.40
N ASP A 82 -16.30 -5.58 9.37
CA ASP A 82 -16.60 -4.64 10.45
C ASP A 82 -15.42 -4.42 11.39
N ILE A 83 -14.54 -5.41 11.54
CA ILE A 83 -13.29 -5.26 12.30
C ILE A 83 -12.31 -4.38 11.52
N LEU A 84 -12.21 -4.56 10.20
CA LEU A 84 -11.38 -3.72 9.33
C LEU A 84 -11.80 -2.24 9.41
N PHE A 85 -13.11 -1.98 9.39
CA PHE A 85 -13.66 -0.61 9.44
C PHE A 85 -13.97 -0.09 10.85
N HIS A 86 -13.62 -0.83 11.90
CA HIS A 86 -13.92 -0.47 13.29
C HIS A 86 -13.53 0.96 13.65
N ASN A 87 -12.31 1.38 13.28
CA ASN A 87 -11.83 2.74 13.57
C ASN A 87 -12.63 3.81 12.82
N LEU A 88 -13.16 3.50 11.64
CA LEU A 88 -14.04 4.42 10.89
C LEU A 88 -15.40 4.56 11.57
N TYR A 89 -15.98 3.45 12.05
CA TYR A 89 -17.24 3.46 12.78
C TYR A 89 -17.14 4.30 14.05
N ILE A 90 -16.08 4.14 14.84
CA ILE A 90 -15.87 4.95 16.06
C ILE A 90 -15.76 6.43 15.73
N LYS A 91 -14.95 6.79 14.72
CA LYS A 91 -14.73 8.20 14.33
C LYS A 91 -15.99 8.87 13.79
N ASN A 92 -16.91 8.10 13.21
CA ASN A 92 -18.13 8.60 12.56
C ASN A 92 -19.42 8.20 13.29
N LYS A 93 -19.34 7.84 14.58
CA LYS A 93 -20.50 7.36 15.37
C LYS A 93 -21.67 8.35 15.46
N GLU A 94 -21.38 9.65 15.30
CA GLU A 94 -22.38 10.72 15.36
C GLU A 94 -23.02 11.01 13.98
N LEU A 95 -22.50 10.40 12.91
CA LEU A 95 -23.04 10.53 11.56
C LEU A 95 -24.26 9.60 11.40
N ASP A 96 -25.25 10.05 10.63
CA ASP A 96 -26.34 9.17 10.22
C ASP A 96 -25.81 7.91 9.52
N SER A 97 -26.31 6.74 9.92
CA SER A 97 -25.80 5.45 9.46
C SER A 97 -25.95 5.26 7.95
N ASN A 98 -27.02 5.79 7.34
CA ASN A 98 -27.20 5.69 5.89
C ASN A 98 -26.19 6.58 5.17
N ILE A 99 -25.99 7.81 5.65
CA ILE A 99 -24.97 8.71 5.11
C ILE A 99 -23.57 8.09 5.23
N PHE A 100 -23.27 7.47 6.37
CA PHE A 100 -22.01 6.76 6.58
C PHE A 100 -21.78 5.66 5.52
N TYR A 101 -22.75 4.76 5.32
CA TYR A 101 -22.60 3.66 4.37
C TYR A 101 -22.60 4.13 2.90
N ILE A 102 -23.33 5.20 2.55
CA ILE A 102 -23.24 5.83 1.24
C ILE A 102 -21.82 6.36 0.99
N ASN A 103 -21.22 7.04 1.98
CA ASN A 103 -19.85 7.53 1.89
C ASN A 103 -18.85 6.38 1.78
N LEU A 104 -19.00 5.34 2.61
CA LEU A 104 -18.14 4.16 2.57
C LEU A 104 -18.21 3.48 1.19
N TRP A 105 -19.42 3.23 0.69
CA TRP A 105 -19.63 2.65 -0.64
C TRP A 105 -19.01 3.50 -1.75
N THR A 106 -19.18 4.83 -1.70
CA THR A 106 -18.60 5.75 -2.68
C THR A 106 -17.08 5.65 -2.71
N LEU A 107 -16.44 5.61 -1.54
CA LEU A 107 -14.98 5.48 -1.45
C LEU A 107 -14.49 4.11 -1.90
N VAL A 108 -15.16 3.02 -1.52
CA VAL A 108 -14.82 1.67 -2.01
C VAL A 108 -14.96 1.54 -3.53
N MET A 109 -15.90 2.28 -4.13
CA MET A 109 -16.14 2.27 -5.58
C MET A 109 -15.13 3.11 -6.38
N ILE A 110 -14.74 4.28 -5.85
CA ILE A 110 -13.95 5.26 -6.60
C ILE A 110 -12.49 5.24 -6.18
N ASN A 111 -12.21 5.27 -4.87
CA ASN A 111 -10.86 5.33 -4.32
C ASN A 111 -10.85 5.03 -2.81
N PRO A 112 -10.27 3.89 -2.39
CA PRO A 112 -10.21 3.48 -1.00
C PRO A 112 -9.10 4.14 -0.18
N GLU A 113 -8.19 4.90 -0.79
CA GLU A 113 -7.08 5.58 -0.10
C GLU A 113 -7.54 6.37 1.15
N PRO A 114 -8.62 7.17 1.12
CA PRO A 114 -9.07 7.91 2.30
C PRO A 114 -9.52 6.99 3.45
N LEU A 115 -10.02 5.79 3.12
CA LEU A 115 -10.37 4.78 4.11
C LEU A 115 -9.10 4.18 4.71
N LEU A 116 -8.14 3.81 3.85
CA LEU A 116 -6.90 3.17 4.25
C LEU A 116 -6.00 4.08 5.10
N LEU A 117 -5.89 5.37 4.77
CA LEU A 117 -5.15 6.33 5.61
C LEU A 117 -5.75 6.47 7.01
N GLN A 118 -7.04 6.19 7.19
CA GLN A 118 -7.71 6.21 8.49
C GLN A 118 -7.67 4.86 9.23
N ILE A 119 -7.61 3.75 8.49
CA ILE A 119 -7.42 2.37 9.02
C ILE A 119 -5.96 2.14 9.43
N LEU A 120 -5.02 2.71 8.67
CA LEU A 120 -3.57 2.60 8.83
C LEU A 120 -2.98 3.97 9.21
N PRO A 121 -3.36 4.57 10.36
CA PRO A 121 -3.01 5.95 10.63
C PRO A 121 -1.50 6.13 10.86
N GLU A 122 -0.96 7.19 10.26
CA GLU A 122 0.45 7.62 10.45
C GLU A 122 0.80 7.73 11.94
N SER A 123 -0.13 8.20 12.78
CA SER A 123 0.07 8.36 14.23
C SER A 123 0.32 7.06 14.98
N GLU A 124 0.00 5.90 14.39
CA GLU A 124 0.35 4.58 14.93
C GLU A 124 1.67 4.05 14.33
N GLY A 125 2.39 4.87 13.56
CA GLY A 125 3.64 4.57 12.88
C GLY A 125 3.50 3.95 11.50
N TRP A 126 2.28 3.81 10.95
CA TRP A 126 2.12 3.26 9.60
C TRP A 126 2.86 4.10 8.55
N PRO A 127 3.47 3.48 7.52
CA PRO A 127 4.33 4.16 6.56
C PRO A 127 3.52 4.83 5.44
N VAL A 128 2.52 5.62 5.80
CA VAL A 128 1.60 6.34 4.90
C VAL A 128 1.48 7.80 5.35
N PRO A 129 0.99 8.72 4.50
CA PRO A 129 0.68 10.09 4.89
C PRO A 129 -0.34 10.19 6.01
N LYS A 130 -0.26 11.28 6.78
CA LYS A 130 -1.35 11.63 7.68
C LYS A 130 -2.57 12.12 6.89
N TYR A 131 -3.72 11.46 7.07
CA TYR A 131 -5.01 11.94 6.60
C TYR A 131 -5.45 13.18 7.37
N LEU A 132 -5.79 14.27 6.66
CA LEU A 132 -6.20 15.54 7.26
C LEU A 132 -7.69 15.82 7.09
N GLY A 133 -8.34 15.21 6.11
CA GLY A 133 -9.78 15.32 5.88
C GLY A 133 -10.14 15.18 4.41
N SER A 134 -11.43 15.38 4.12
CA SER A 134 -11.94 15.38 2.75
C SER A 134 -13.10 16.35 2.62
N CYS A 135 -13.33 16.81 1.39
CA CYS A 135 -14.48 17.63 1.04
C CYS A 135 -14.89 17.30 -0.40
N GLY A 136 -16.12 16.82 -0.59
CA GLY A 136 -16.60 16.36 -1.89
C GLY A 136 -15.72 15.23 -2.43
N ARG A 137 -15.11 15.45 -3.60
CA ARG A 137 -14.24 14.47 -4.28
C ARG A 137 -12.76 14.76 -4.15
N ILE A 138 -12.39 15.48 -3.09
CA ILE A 138 -11.02 15.88 -2.82
C ILE A 138 -10.67 15.42 -1.41
N ILE A 139 -9.49 14.83 -1.26
CA ILE A 139 -8.88 14.56 0.03
C ILE A 139 -7.71 15.50 0.29
N VAL A 140 -7.45 15.73 1.56
CA VAL A 140 -6.31 16.47 2.06
C VAL A 140 -5.46 15.51 2.89
N GLU A 141 -4.20 15.42 2.55
CA GLU A 141 -3.21 14.63 3.27
C GLU A 141 -1.91 15.40 3.46
N GLU A 142 -1.06 14.91 4.35
CA GLU A 142 0.29 15.43 4.57
C GLU A 142 1.16 15.33 3.31
N TYR A 143 1.91 16.40 3.04
CA TYR A 143 2.99 16.34 2.07
C TYR A 143 4.23 15.71 2.69
N ILE A 144 4.60 14.53 2.20
CA ILE A 144 5.78 13.78 2.68
C ILE A 144 7.08 14.39 2.19
N GLY A 145 7.22 14.61 0.88
CA GLY A 145 8.47 15.00 0.26
C GLY A 145 8.51 14.67 -1.22
N LEU A 146 9.72 14.53 -1.77
CA LEU A 146 9.92 14.23 -3.18
C LEU A 146 9.82 12.72 -3.44
N PRO A 147 9.44 12.31 -4.67
CA PRO A 147 9.44 10.91 -5.07
C PRO A 147 10.83 10.25 -4.91
N ILE A 148 10.87 8.95 -4.61
CA ILE A 148 12.10 8.20 -4.32
C ILE A 148 13.13 8.27 -5.45
N VAL A 149 12.69 8.35 -6.71
CA VAL A 149 13.58 8.47 -7.89
C VAL A 149 14.52 9.68 -7.80
N THR A 150 14.09 10.75 -7.13
CA THR A 150 14.92 11.95 -6.90
C THR A 150 16.21 11.65 -6.12
N TYR A 151 16.22 10.57 -5.35
CA TYR A 151 17.32 10.17 -4.48
C TYR A 151 18.14 9.02 -5.07
N TYR A 152 17.93 8.68 -6.34
CA TYR A 152 18.63 7.59 -7.01
C TYR A 152 20.16 7.79 -6.98
N ASP A 153 20.66 9.01 -7.19
CA ASP A 153 22.09 9.34 -7.13
C ASP A 153 22.54 9.89 -5.77
N ALA A 154 21.70 9.77 -4.73
CA ALA A 154 22.06 10.22 -3.39
C ALA A 154 23.23 9.39 -2.81
N PRO A 155 23.96 9.90 -1.79
CA PRO A 155 25.01 9.14 -1.12
C PRO A 155 24.53 7.75 -0.70
N TRP A 156 25.36 6.73 -0.93
CA TRP A 156 24.95 5.33 -0.78
C TRP A 156 24.36 5.02 0.61
N ILE A 157 24.93 5.58 1.68
CA ILE A 157 24.41 5.42 3.06
C ILE A 157 22.99 5.99 3.21
N TYR A 158 22.69 7.11 2.55
CA TYR A 158 21.36 7.69 2.56
C TYR A 158 20.35 6.81 1.79
N ARG A 159 20.75 6.26 0.64
CA ARG A 159 19.95 5.27 -0.09
C ARG A 159 19.72 4.00 0.73
N ALA A 160 20.74 3.51 1.44
CA ALA A 160 20.62 2.39 2.37
C ALA A 160 19.60 2.67 3.49
N LYS A 161 19.57 3.90 4.03
CA LYS A 161 18.56 4.32 5.02
C LYS A 161 17.14 4.28 4.46
N ILE A 162 16.94 4.82 3.27
CA ILE A 162 15.65 4.75 2.55
C ILE A 162 15.23 3.29 2.38
N VAL A 163 16.13 2.42 1.90
CA VAL A 163 15.81 1.01 1.66
C VAL A 163 15.52 0.25 2.95
N SER A 164 16.25 0.51 4.04
CA SER A 164 15.90 -0.06 5.34
C SER A 164 14.49 0.33 5.76
N SER A 165 14.10 1.59 5.55
CA SER A 165 12.74 2.06 5.85
C SER A 165 11.67 1.39 4.97
N LEU A 166 11.96 1.11 3.70
CA LEU A 166 11.07 0.35 2.80
C LEU A 166 10.88 -1.10 3.24
N LEU A 167 11.97 -1.78 3.63
CA LEU A 167 11.90 -3.15 4.16
C LEU A 167 11.13 -3.19 5.50
N ASN A 168 11.27 -2.14 6.32
CA ASN A 168 10.44 -1.96 7.51
C ASN A 168 8.97 -1.80 7.14
N ALA A 169 8.65 -0.98 6.13
CA ALA A 169 7.27 -0.79 5.68
C ALA A 169 6.65 -2.11 5.17
N ALA A 170 7.40 -2.90 4.39
CA ALA A 170 6.98 -4.23 3.97
C ALA A 170 6.66 -5.14 5.18
N TYR A 171 7.51 -5.11 6.22
CA TYR A 171 7.20 -5.79 7.48
C TYR A 171 5.90 -5.29 8.10
N MET A 172 5.70 -3.97 8.18
CA MET A 172 4.53 -3.39 8.84
C MET A 172 3.23 -3.80 8.14
N PHE A 173 3.16 -3.64 6.82
CA PHE A 173 1.98 -4.03 6.03
C PHE A 173 1.69 -5.53 6.10
N THR A 174 2.71 -6.39 6.12
CA THR A 174 2.50 -7.84 6.19
C THR A 174 2.20 -8.33 7.61
N PHE A 175 2.82 -7.78 8.65
CA PHE A 175 2.86 -8.41 9.99
C PHE A 175 2.32 -7.58 11.15
N LYS A 176 2.30 -6.24 11.07
CA LYS A 176 1.99 -5.39 12.23
C LYS A 176 0.58 -5.65 12.77
N SER A 177 -0.39 -5.78 11.89
CA SER A 177 -1.75 -6.15 12.30
C SER A 177 -1.83 -7.66 12.56
N LYS A 178 -2.40 -8.02 13.71
CA LYS A 178 -2.68 -9.42 14.07
C LYS A 178 -3.79 -10.00 13.20
N ASP A 179 -4.73 -9.16 12.80
CA ASP A 179 -5.96 -9.57 12.14
C ASP A 179 -5.85 -9.51 10.61
N PHE A 180 -5.06 -8.58 10.08
CA PHE A 180 -5.00 -8.32 8.65
C PHE A 180 -3.57 -8.26 8.10
N GLY A 181 -3.38 -8.75 6.87
CA GLY A 181 -2.23 -8.44 6.03
C GLY A 181 -2.67 -7.46 4.94
N PHE A 182 -1.90 -6.40 4.72
CA PHE A 182 -2.17 -5.38 3.72
C PHE A 182 -1.17 -5.53 2.59
N TYR A 183 -1.62 -5.75 1.36
CA TYR A 183 -0.76 -6.00 0.22
C TYR A 183 -1.01 -4.96 -0.86
N LEU A 184 -0.04 -4.07 -1.05
CA LEU A 184 -0.12 -2.96 -2.00
C LEU A 184 0.11 -3.50 -3.41
N THR A 185 -0.81 -3.22 -4.32
CA THR A 185 -0.76 -3.78 -5.68
C THR A 185 -0.31 -2.78 -6.75
N ASP A 186 -0.04 -1.53 -6.36
CA ASP A 186 0.46 -0.48 -7.26
C ASP A 186 1.70 0.22 -6.67
N ILE A 187 2.78 -0.55 -6.52
CA ILE A 187 4.07 -0.02 -6.03
C ILE A 187 4.92 0.39 -7.23
N SER A 188 5.25 1.68 -7.28
CA SER A 188 6.16 2.29 -8.25
C SER A 188 7.06 3.33 -7.59
N ILE A 189 8.09 3.78 -8.31
CA ILE A 189 9.00 4.85 -7.86
C ILE A 189 8.31 6.22 -7.71
N ASP A 190 7.14 6.42 -8.32
CA ASP A 190 6.36 7.65 -8.22
C ASP A 190 5.41 7.62 -7.02
N ASN A 191 5.01 6.42 -6.60
CA ASN A 191 4.07 6.18 -5.49
C ASN A 191 4.74 6.12 -4.11
N ILE A 192 6.04 6.40 -4.05
CA ILE A 192 6.84 6.42 -2.81
C ILE A 192 7.52 7.78 -2.69
N ALA A 193 7.26 8.46 -1.57
CA ALA A 193 7.91 9.72 -1.24
C ALA A 193 8.81 9.58 0.00
N ILE A 194 9.88 10.38 0.03
CA ILE A 194 10.86 10.37 1.12
C ILE A 194 10.68 11.63 1.97
N ASN A 195 10.49 11.45 3.27
CA ASN A 195 10.38 12.58 4.20
C ASN A 195 11.75 13.21 4.52
N SER A 196 11.76 14.29 5.29
CA SER A 196 13.00 14.99 5.69
C SER A 196 14.00 14.11 6.44
N ASP A 197 13.54 13.05 7.10
CA ASP A 197 14.38 12.15 7.88
C ASP A 197 14.96 11.00 7.03
N GLY A 198 14.64 10.93 5.72
CA GLY A 198 15.05 9.83 4.86
C GLY A 198 14.21 8.56 5.04
N VAL A 199 12.98 8.71 5.55
CA VAL A 199 12.01 7.61 5.72
C VAL A 199 11.05 7.61 4.54
N ALA A 200 10.92 6.44 3.90
CA ALA A 200 9.97 6.24 2.82
C ALA A 200 8.53 6.08 3.34
N LYS A 201 7.58 6.72 2.66
CA LYS A 201 6.14 6.59 2.88
C LYS A 201 5.45 6.30 1.54
N PHE A 202 4.42 5.45 1.57
CA PHE A 202 3.61 5.10 0.40
C PHE A 202 2.51 6.13 0.26
N ILE A 203 2.55 6.88 -0.84
CA ILE A 203 1.65 8.00 -1.11
C ILE A 203 0.57 7.64 -2.12
N ASP A 204 0.40 6.37 -2.45
CA ASP A 204 -0.70 5.88 -3.27
C ASP A 204 -1.21 4.59 -2.61
N LEU A 205 -2.47 4.62 -2.16
CA LEU A 205 -3.14 3.46 -1.59
C LEU A 205 -4.44 3.16 -2.34
N GLU A 206 -4.54 3.55 -3.61
CA GLU A 206 -5.76 3.37 -4.40
C GLU A 206 -6.06 1.90 -4.69
N ASN A 207 -5.04 1.04 -4.70
CA ASN A 207 -5.18 -0.39 -4.97
C ASN A 207 -4.55 -1.27 -3.87
N ILE A 208 -5.37 -2.05 -3.19
CA ILE A 208 -4.91 -2.91 -2.09
C ILE A 208 -5.71 -4.22 -1.97
N ILE A 209 -4.99 -5.27 -1.58
CA ILE A 209 -5.57 -6.53 -1.12
C ILE A 209 -5.39 -6.64 0.39
N VAL A 210 -6.49 -6.84 1.11
CA VAL A 210 -6.51 -7.08 2.55
C VAL A 210 -6.81 -8.55 2.80
N VAL A 211 -5.87 -9.26 3.41
CA VAL A 211 -6.05 -10.66 3.81
C VAL A 211 -6.44 -10.73 5.29
N ASP A 212 -7.60 -11.29 5.58
CA ASP A 212 -8.04 -11.64 6.93
C ASP A 212 -7.30 -12.90 7.41
N LYS A 213 -6.46 -12.73 8.44
CA LYS A 213 -5.64 -13.79 9.02
C LYS A 213 -6.41 -14.73 9.95
N ASN A 214 -7.63 -14.34 10.36
CA ASN A 214 -8.42 -14.97 11.42
C ASN A 214 -9.67 -15.68 10.88
N LEU A 215 -9.44 -16.64 9.98
CA LEU A 215 -10.50 -17.46 9.41
C LEU A 215 -10.93 -18.60 10.34
N LEU A 216 -12.21 -18.96 10.26
CA LEU A 216 -12.68 -20.25 10.77
C LEU A 216 -12.08 -21.39 9.95
N ASP A 217 -11.85 -22.54 10.58
CA ASP A 217 -11.24 -23.70 9.91
C ASP A 217 -11.98 -24.14 8.64
N LYS A 218 -13.32 -24.04 8.63
CA LYS A 218 -14.16 -24.38 7.47
C LYS A 218 -13.99 -23.43 6.27
N ASP A 219 -13.49 -22.22 6.50
CA ASP A 219 -13.37 -21.16 5.50
C ASP A 219 -11.92 -21.04 4.99
N LYS A 220 -11.00 -21.87 5.49
CA LYS A 220 -9.58 -21.86 5.09
C LYS A 220 -9.38 -22.58 3.76
N PRO A 221 -8.78 -21.91 2.76
CA PRO A 221 -8.35 -22.57 1.52
C PRO A 221 -7.30 -23.67 1.78
N ALA A 222 -7.15 -24.59 0.82
CA ALA A 222 -6.22 -25.73 0.95
C ALA A 222 -4.76 -25.29 1.19
N THR A 223 -4.36 -24.14 0.66
CA THR A 223 -3.00 -23.60 0.76
C THR A 223 -2.83 -22.59 1.90
N TRP A 224 -3.84 -22.38 2.75
CA TRP A 224 -3.88 -21.30 3.74
C TRP A 224 -2.65 -21.21 4.65
N HIS A 225 -2.12 -22.37 5.04
CA HIS A 225 -0.98 -22.48 5.96
C HIS A 225 0.40 -22.36 5.29
N LYS A 226 0.44 -22.34 3.96
CA LYS A 226 1.66 -22.05 3.21
C LYS A 226 1.84 -20.54 3.10
N ILE A 227 3.08 -20.12 2.87
CA ILE A 227 3.37 -18.75 2.50
C ILE A 227 3.20 -18.66 0.98
N GLN A 228 2.42 -17.69 0.51
CA GLN A 228 2.40 -17.37 -0.91
C GLN A 228 3.70 -16.68 -1.28
N GLU A 229 4.37 -17.21 -2.28
CA GLU A 229 5.61 -16.65 -2.83
C GLU A 229 5.33 -16.22 -4.27
N ASN A 230 5.62 -14.96 -4.60
CA ASN A 230 5.48 -14.48 -5.96
C ASN A 230 6.63 -15.04 -6.83
N THR A 231 6.25 -15.92 -7.75
CA THR A 231 7.13 -16.65 -8.67
C THR A 231 6.96 -16.21 -10.13
N ILE A 232 6.12 -15.20 -10.40
CA ILE A 232 5.88 -14.73 -11.76
C ILE A 232 7.15 -14.04 -12.27
N ASP A 233 7.72 -14.62 -13.32
CA ASP A 233 8.94 -14.09 -13.94
C ASP A 233 8.64 -12.81 -14.73
N LEU A 234 9.51 -11.81 -14.59
CA LEU A 234 9.40 -10.51 -15.24
C LEU A 234 9.96 -10.61 -16.67
N ASN A 235 9.23 -11.29 -17.57
CA ASN A 235 9.53 -11.23 -19.00
C ASN A 235 9.01 -9.93 -19.66
N CYS A 236 8.70 -8.90 -18.87
CA CYS A 236 8.17 -7.62 -19.32
C CYS A 236 8.94 -6.43 -18.70
N LEU A 237 9.03 -5.35 -19.47
CA LEU A 237 9.63 -4.08 -19.04
C LEU A 237 8.60 -3.28 -18.22
N ASN A 238 9.03 -2.62 -17.13
CA ASN A 238 8.19 -1.83 -16.23
C ASN A 238 6.92 -2.54 -15.72
N CYS A 239 6.97 -3.86 -15.53
CA CYS A 239 5.81 -4.61 -15.04
C CYS A 239 5.93 -5.00 -13.56
N PHE A 240 4.77 -5.09 -12.90
CA PHE A 240 4.61 -5.52 -11.53
C PHE A 240 3.54 -6.64 -11.44
N PRO A 241 3.87 -7.87 -11.90
CA PRO A 241 2.92 -8.96 -11.94
C PRO A 241 2.69 -9.57 -10.55
N PHE A 242 1.44 -9.87 -10.26
CA PHE A 242 1.01 -10.62 -9.08
C PHE A 242 -0.31 -11.33 -9.40
N SER A 243 -0.73 -12.24 -8.53
CA SER A 243 -2.00 -12.95 -8.61
C SER A 243 -2.81 -12.63 -7.36
N SER A 244 -3.93 -11.91 -7.50
CA SER A 244 -4.80 -11.60 -6.35
C SER A 244 -5.30 -12.89 -5.71
N ILE A 245 -5.60 -13.90 -6.54
CA ILE A 245 -6.11 -15.21 -6.14
C ILE A 245 -5.10 -15.93 -5.27
N ASP A 246 -3.82 -15.93 -5.67
CA ASP A 246 -2.77 -16.59 -4.89
C ASP A 246 -2.59 -15.88 -3.54
N ILE A 247 -2.51 -14.54 -3.53
CA ILE A 247 -2.41 -13.78 -2.27
C ILE A 247 -3.59 -14.12 -1.35
N CYS A 248 -4.81 -14.15 -1.88
CA CYS A 248 -6.02 -14.39 -1.10
C CYS A 248 -6.20 -15.82 -0.61
N ASN A 249 -5.56 -16.81 -1.25
CA ASN A 249 -5.62 -18.20 -0.82
C ASN A 249 -4.61 -18.56 0.29
N HIS A 250 -3.83 -17.59 0.78
CA HIS A 250 -2.79 -17.82 1.79
C HIS A 250 -2.91 -16.84 2.94
N ARG A 251 -2.58 -17.30 4.15
CA ARG A 251 -2.58 -16.43 5.33
C ARG A 251 -1.52 -15.33 5.25
N LEU A 252 -0.41 -15.62 4.59
CA LEU A 252 0.74 -14.74 4.43
C LEU A 252 1.24 -14.82 3.00
N SER A 253 1.68 -13.67 2.49
CA SER A 253 2.27 -13.50 1.18
C SER A 253 3.59 -12.71 1.29
N ASP A 254 4.57 -13.05 0.46
CA ASP A 254 5.80 -12.29 0.31
C ASP A 254 5.64 -11.02 -0.57
N HIS A 255 4.43 -10.73 -1.07
CA HIS A 255 4.16 -9.71 -2.09
C HIS A 255 4.75 -8.32 -1.76
N ASN A 256 4.63 -7.85 -0.51
CA ASN A 256 5.23 -6.56 -0.12
C ASN A 256 6.76 -6.59 -0.19
N TYR A 257 7.39 -7.72 0.16
CA TYR A 257 8.84 -7.90 0.02
C TYR A 257 9.23 -8.10 -1.45
N TYR A 258 8.41 -8.78 -2.24
CA TYR A 258 8.58 -8.90 -3.68
C TYR A 258 8.60 -7.52 -4.33
N ALA A 259 7.62 -6.66 -4.02
CA ALA A 259 7.56 -5.30 -4.55
C ALA A 259 8.82 -4.50 -4.22
N ILE A 260 9.28 -4.51 -2.97
CA ILE A 260 10.51 -3.80 -2.62
C ILE A 260 11.73 -4.44 -3.27
N CYS A 261 11.95 -5.73 -3.06
CA CYS A 261 13.21 -6.35 -3.43
C CYS A 261 13.36 -6.62 -4.92
N GLN A 262 12.30 -7.04 -5.60
CA GLN A 262 12.36 -7.31 -7.03
C GLN A 262 12.23 -6.02 -7.85
N ILE A 263 11.28 -5.14 -7.52
CA ILE A 263 11.02 -3.95 -8.34
C ILE A 263 11.98 -2.82 -8.02
N LEU A 264 12.31 -2.57 -6.75
CA LEU A 264 13.15 -1.42 -6.38
C LEU A 264 14.63 -1.75 -6.20
N LEU A 265 14.96 -2.96 -5.73
CA LEU A 265 16.34 -3.29 -5.34
C LEU A 265 17.08 -4.22 -6.30
N SER A 266 16.35 -4.96 -7.16
CA SER A 266 16.97 -5.95 -8.04
C SER A 266 17.93 -5.28 -9.02
N PRO A 267 19.15 -5.82 -9.20
CA PRO A 267 20.03 -5.39 -10.28
C PRO A 267 19.42 -5.59 -11.68
N LYS A 268 18.41 -6.47 -11.78
CA LYS A 268 17.63 -6.72 -12.99
C LYS A 268 16.22 -6.12 -12.89
N THR A 269 16.05 -5.03 -12.14
CA THR A 269 14.77 -4.33 -12.10
C THR A 269 14.29 -4.02 -13.52
N SER A 270 13.00 -4.19 -13.74
CA SER A 270 12.34 -3.87 -15.01
C SER A 270 12.10 -2.36 -15.16
N ASP A 271 12.28 -1.57 -14.09
CA ASP A 271 12.09 -0.11 -14.08
C ASP A 271 13.32 0.61 -14.64
N THR A 272 13.14 1.26 -15.79
CA THR A 272 14.22 1.97 -16.49
C THR A 272 14.75 3.20 -15.76
N SER A 273 14.02 3.71 -14.76
CA SER A 273 14.39 4.93 -14.04
C SER A 273 15.38 4.68 -12.91
N ILE A 274 15.60 3.42 -12.54
CA ILE A 274 16.51 3.00 -11.46
C ILE A 274 17.45 1.85 -11.90
N PRO A 275 18.25 2.03 -12.96
CA PRO A 275 19.03 0.95 -13.56
C PRO A 275 20.02 0.30 -12.58
N GLY A 276 20.00 -1.04 -12.45
CA GLY A 276 20.84 -1.73 -11.47
C GLY A 276 20.32 -1.68 -10.03
N GLY A 277 19.13 -1.11 -9.82
CA GLY A 277 18.44 -1.06 -8.54
C GLY A 277 18.86 0.13 -7.65
N PHE A 278 18.06 0.40 -6.63
CA PHE A 278 18.25 1.58 -5.78
C PHE A 278 19.51 1.52 -4.89
N LEU A 279 20.13 0.34 -4.73
CA LEU A 279 21.39 0.14 -4.00
C LEU A 279 22.62 -0.05 -4.91
N HIS A 280 22.54 0.34 -6.19
CA HIS A 280 23.67 0.30 -7.11
C HIS A 280 24.91 1.06 -6.59
N ASP A 281 26.07 0.76 -7.17
CA ASP A 281 27.37 1.37 -6.86
C ASP A 281 27.70 1.34 -5.35
N ILE A 282 27.76 0.13 -4.79
CA ILE A 282 28.15 -0.07 -3.39
C ILE A 282 29.62 0.34 -3.21
N PRO A 283 29.95 1.25 -2.29
CA PRO A 283 31.33 1.66 -2.02
C PRO A 283 32.25 0.49 -1.64
N ASP A 284 33.50 0.49 -2.14
CA ASP A 284 34.47 -0.59 -1.93
C ASP A 284 34.71 -0.90 -0.45
N ASN A 285 34.77 0.12 0.40
CA ASN A 285 34.96 -0.06 1.85
C ASN A 285 33.78 -0.82 2.49
N ILE A 286 32.56 -0.62 1.99
CA ILE A 286 31.37 -1.34 2.46
C ILE A 286 31.40 -2.77 1.95
N VAL A 287 31.76 -3.00 0.68
CA VAL A 287 31.89 -4.35 0.11
C VAL A 287 32.95 -5.16 0.87
N GLN A 288 34.11 -4.57 1.18
CA GLN A 288 35.18 -5.23 1.93
C GLN A 288 34.75 -5.58 3.36
N GLN A 289 34.04 -4.67 4.03
CA GLN A 289 33.57 -4.89 5.40
C GLN A 289 32.36 -5.82 5.49
N TYR A 290 31.52 -5.87 4.45
CA TYR A 290 30.27 -6.61 4.39
C TYR A 290 30.14 -7.42 3.09
N PRO A 291 30.99 -8.44 2.89
CA PRO A 291 31.10 -9.15 1.61
C PRO A 291 29.83 -9.91 1.20
N HIS A 292 28.90 -10.14 2.13
CA HIS A 292 27.63 -10.83 1.84
C HIS A 292 26.51 -9.90 1.38
N LEU A 293 26.70 -8.57 1.40
CA LEU A 293 25.64 -7.60 1.11
C LEU A 293 25.05 -7.76 -0.30
N GLU A 294 25.89 -7.82 -1.33
CA GLU A 294 25.43 -8.01 -2.71
C GLU A 294 24.65 -9.32 -2.90
N HIS A 295 25.12 -10.39 -2.27
CA HIS A 295 24.46 -11.68 -2.32
C HIS A 295 23.09 -11.62 -1.66
N LEU A 296 22.97 -10.90 -0.55
CA LEU A 296 21.72 -10.75 0.19
C LEU A 296 20.70 -9.88 -0.57
N ILE A 297 21.16 -8.83 -1.27
CA ILE A 297 20.31 -8.03 -2.18
C ILE A 297 19.76 -8.94 -3.29
N LYS A 298 20.62 -9.73 -3.94
CA LYS A 298 20.22 -10.70 -4.98
C LYS A 298 19.24 -11.75 -4.44
N GLN A 299 19.46 -12.29 -3.25
CA GLN A 299 18.55 -13.26 -2.61
C GLN A 299 17.21 -12.66 -2.19
N CYS A 300 17.13 -11.36 -1.93
CA CYS A 300 15.83 -10.74 -1.69
C CYS A 300 15.03 -10.58 -2.99
N ALA A 301 15.71 -10.38 -4.12
CA ALA A 301 15.08 -10.22 -5.43
C ALA A 301 14.70 -11.57 -6.06
N VAL A 302 15.58 -12.56 -6.02
CA VAL A 302 15.37 -13.83 -6.71
C VAL A 302 14.62 -14.83 -5.82
N TYR A 303 13.62 -15.49 -6.41
CA TYR A 303 12.94 -16.62 -5.80
C TYR A 303 13.89 -17.84 -5.69
N ASP A 304 13.98 -18.44 -4.50
CA ASP A 304 14.65 -19.73 -4.26
C ASP A 304 13.78 -20.57 -3.32
N GLN A 305 13.41 -21.79 -3.74
CA GLN A 305 12.57 -22.73 -2.99
C GLN A 305 13.14 -23.07 -1.59
N LEU A 306 14.43 -22.87 -1.38
CA LEU A 306 15.10 -23.11 -0.09
C LEU A 306 15.13 -21.86 0.80
N GLN A 307 14.77 -20.68 0.27
CA GLN A 307 14.99 -19.39 0.91
C GLN A 307 13.80 -18.44 0.73
N ASN A 308 13.00 -18.32 1.79
CA ASN A 308 11.88 -17.38 1.81
C ASN A 308 12.35 -15.92 1.70
N ARG A 309 11.81 -15.20 0.72
CA ARG A 309 12.05 -13.78 0.44
C ARG A 309 11.85 -12.87 1.65
N ILE A 310 10.83 -13.12 2.46
CA ILE A 310 10.53 -12.37 3.69
C ILE A 310 11.75 -12.40 4.62
N ASN A 311 12.31 -13.59 4.85
CA ASN A 311 13.46 -13.76 5.74
C ASN A 311 14.69 -13.03 5.17
N LYS A 312 14.90 -13.11 3.85
CA LYS A 312 16.02 -12.42 3.19
C LYS A 312 15.88 -10.91 3.22
N GLY A 313 14.69 -10.37 3.03
CA GLY A 313 14.42 -8.94 3.19
C GLY A 313 14.61 -8.46 4.63
N GLN A 314 14.19 -9.24 5.62
CA GLN A 314 14.44 -8.92 7.03
C GLN A 314 15.93 -8.96 7.38
N HIS A 315 16.67 -9.96 6.91
CA HIS A 315 18.13 -10.01 7.09
C HIS A 315 18.82 -8.84 6.37
N LEU A 316 18.37 -8.48 5.17
CA LEU A 316 18.90 -7.33 4.42
C LEU A 316 18.70 -6.06 5.23
N LYS A 317 17.49 -5.84 5.77
CA LYS A 317 17.19 -4.70 6.63
C LYS A 317 18.15 -4.62 7.82
N LEU A 318 18.31 -5.71 8.57
CA LEU A 318 19.20 -5.75 9.74
C LEU A 318 20.65 -5.45 9.39
N LEU A 319 21.12 -5.95 8.24
CA LEU A 319 22.46 -5.65 7.75
C LEU A 319 22.61 -4.18 7.39
N LEU A 320 21.63 -3.60 6.68
CA LEU A 320 21.62 -2.17 6.33
C LEU A 320 21.61 -1.30 7.59
N ASP A 321 20.77 -1.61 8.58
CA ASP A 321 20.73 -0.90 9.87
C ASP A 321 22.11 -0.92 10.54
N THR A 322 22.77 -2.07 10.55
CA THR A 322 24.13 -2.21 11.11
C THR A 322 25.16 -1.34 10.37
N ILE A 323 25.05 -1.24 9.04
CA ILE A 323 25.94 -0.41 8.21
C ILE A 323 25.70 1.08 8.48
N ILE A 324 24.43 1.49 8.55
CA ILE A 324 24.01 2.88 8.80
C ILE A 324 24.48 3.33 10.18
N GLU A 325 24.19 2.57 11.23
CA GLU A 325 24.56 2.91 12.61
C GLU A 325 26.08 3.08 12.80
N LYS A 326 26.89 2.26 12.12
CA LYS A 326 28.35 2.40 12.19
C LYS A 326 28.83 3.66 11.47
N ASN A 327 28.25 4.01 10.33
CA ASN A 327 28.62 5.21 9.59
C ASN A 327 28.21 6.48 10.33
N ASP A 328 27.04 6.49 10.96
CA ASP A 328 26.60 7.62 11.79
C ASP A 328 27.54 7.85 12.97
N LYS A 329 28.04 6.78 13.60
CA LYS A 329 29.04 6.87 14.67
C LYS A 329 30.37 7.44 14.17
N ILE A 330 30.86 6.99 13.01
CA ILE A 330 32.12 7.49 12.42
C ILE A 330 32.00 8.99 12.07
N GLY A 331 30.84 9.43 11.56
CA GLY A 331 30.56 10.82 11.27
C GLY A 331 30.52 11.74 12.50
N ILE A 332 30.24 11.19 13.69
CA ILE A 332 30.31 11.93 14.97
C ILE A 332 31.76 12.07 15.44
N TYR A 333 32.61 11.06 15.20
CA TYR A 333 34.03 11.08 15.58
C TYR A 333 34.95 11.85 14.61
N SER A 334 34.45 12.32 13.46
CA SER A 334 35.21 13.18 12.55
C SER A 334 35.09 14.69 12.85
N PHE A 335 34.37 15.07 13.92
CA PHE A 335 34.21 16.45 14.39
C PHE A 335 34.68 16.69 15.85
N ILE A 336 35.41 15.73 16.43
CA ILE A 336 36.13 15.87 17.71
C ILE A 336 37.61 15.64 17.41
#